data_AF-A0A9W7SIG3-F1
#
_entry.id   AF-A0A9W7SIG3-F1
#
_cell.length_a   1.000
_cell.length_b   1.000
_cell.length_c   1.000
_cell.angle_alpha   90.00
_cell.angle_beta   90.00
_cell.angle_gamma   90.00
#
_symmetry.space_group_name_H-M   'P 1'
#
loop_
_entity.id
_entity.type
_entity.pdbx_description
1 polymer ?
#
loop_
_entity_poly.entity_id
_entity_poly.type
_entity_poly.pdbx_seq_one_letter_code
_entity_poly.pdbx_strand_id
1 'polypeptide(L)'
;ADLRAATNFTTRPLTDAVALLAKNAETFHRFEEIWTANVLAQGGLESGARLDWNERVARFETDLLDPEGLPGRTQFKHVVWSPARWGGAAAVGFAGVRDAVEGERDGEGWQEAGRMVERAAERVRIAAGRLLESS
;
A
#
# COMPACT_ATOMS: atom_id res chain seq x y z
N ALA A 1 -17.92 24.98 0.17
CA ALA A 1 -16.59 25.55 -0.12
C ALA A 1 -15.73 24.45 -0.72
N ASP A 2 -14.89 24.74 -1.71
CA ASP A 2 -13.95 23.76 -2.28
C ASP A 2 -12.95 23.33 -1.19
N LEU A 3 -12.96 22.06 -0.82
CA LEU A 3 -12.09 21.49 0.22
C LEU A 3 -10.61 21.73 -0.11
N ARG A 4 -10.22 21.63 -1.39
CA ARG A 4 -8.84 21.93 -1.80
C ARG A 4 -8.51 23.41 -1.59
N ALA A 5 -9.41 24.30 -1.97
CA ALA A 5 -9.22 25.74 -1.78
C ALA A 5 -9.16 26.12 -0.29
N ALA A 6 -9.84 25.38 0.59
CA ALA A 6 -9.89 25.66 2.02
C ALA A 6 -8.74 25.03 2.83
N THR A 7 -8.23 23.85 2.43
CA THR A 7 -7.32 23.06 3.28
C THR A 7 -6.04 22.62 2.58
N ASN A 8 -5.91 22.84 1.26
CA ASN A 8 -4.85 22.31 0.41
C ASN A 8 -4.71 20.76 0.47
N PHE A 9 -5.71 20.06 1.01
CA PHE A 9 -5.70 18.61 1.14
C PHE A 9 -5.98 17.93 -0.20
N THR A 10 -5.26 16.85 -0.49
CA THR A 10 -5.45 16.05 -1.70
C THR A 10 -5.07 14.60 -1.46
N THR A 11 -5.83 13.68 -2.04
CA THR A 11 -5.52 12.24 -2.04
C THR A 11 -4.71 11.80 -3.26
N ARG A 12 -4.41 12.73 -4.18
CA ARG A 12 -3.73 12.46 -5.46
C ARG A 12 -2.46 11.60 -5.34
N PRO A 13 -1.52 11.89 -4.40
CA PRO A 13 -0.32 11.08 -4.26
C PRO A 13 -0.61 9.59 -4.04
N LEU A 14 -1.64 9.29 -3.23
CA LEU A 14 -2.07 7.94 -2.92
C LEU A 14 -2.83 7.31 -4.09
N THR A 15 -3.70 8.04 -4.79
CA THR A 15 -4.38 7.50 -5.98
C THR A 15 -3.39 7.18 -7.10
N ASP A 16 -2.37 8.02 -7.29
CA ASP A 16 -1.31 7.79 -8.27
C ASP A 16 -0.47 6.56 -7.89
N ALA A 17 -0.18 6.37 -6.60
CA ALA A 17 0.50 5.18 -6.08
C ALA A 17 -0.31 3.89 -6.28
N VAL A 18 -1.62 3.93 -6.02
CA VAL A 18 -2.52 2.79 -6.24
C VAL A 18 -2.63 2.45 -7.74
N ALA A 19 -2.66 3.46 -8.61
CA ALA A 19 -2.65 3.24 -10.06
C ALA A 19 -1.34 2.56 -10.52
N LEU A 20 -0.20 2.98 -9.97
CA LEU A 20 1.08 2.32 -10.22
C LEU A 20 1.06 0.87 -9.72
N LEU A 21 0.55 0.62 -8.51
CA LEU A 21 0.41 -0.73 -7.97
C LEU A 21 -0.45 -1.61 -8.88
N ALA A 22 -1.61 -1.15 -9.31
CA ALA A 22 -2.50 -1.93 -10.18
C ALA A 22 -1.79 -2.33 -11.48
N LYS A 23 -1.11 -1.38 -12.13
CA LYS A 23 -0.32 -1.64 -13.35
C LYS A 23 0.81 -2.65 -13.12
N ASN A 24 1.54 -2.52 -12.01
CA ASN A 24 2.65 -3.40 -11.71
C ASN A 24 2.18 -4.80 -11.31
N ALA A 25 1.08 -4.92 -10.56
CA ALA A 25 0.45 -6.18 -10.21
C ALA A 25 -0.03 -6.93 -11.46
N GLU A 26 -0.67 -6.25 -12.41
CA GLU A 26 -1.05 -6.85 -13.70
C GLU A 26 0.18 -7.43 -14.44
N THR A 27 1.27 -6.66 -14.46
CA THR A 27 2.52 -7.12 -15.08
C THR A 27 3.14 -8.30 -14.33
N PHE A 28 3.11 -8.26 -13.00
CA PHE A 28 3.64 -9.30 -12.12
C PHE A 28 2.89 -10.62 -12.28
N HIS A 29 1.56 -10.59 -12.38
CA HIS A 29 0.73 -11.79 -12.52
C HIS A 29 0.89 -12.51 -13.87
N ARG A 30 1.36 -11.81 -14.93
CA ARG A 30 1.72 -12.48 -16.20
C ARG A 30 2.83 -13.53 -16.04
N PHE A 31 3.59 -13.50 -14.95
CA PHE A 31 4.52 -14.56 -14.60
C PHE A 31 3.86 -15.95 -14.62
N GLU A 32 2.62 -16.09 -14.16
CA GLU A 32 1.96 -17.39 -14.04
C GLU A 32 1.74 -18.06 -15.40
N GLU A 33 1.34 -17.28 -16.41
CA GLU A 33 1.17 -17.75 -17.79
C GLU A 33 2.50 -18.23 -18.37
N ILE A 34 3.55 -17.40 -18.23
CA ILE A 34 4.91 -17.68 -18.73
C ILE A 34 5.48 -18.92 -18.04
N TRP A 35 5.36 -18.98 -16.72
CA TRP A 35 5.83 -20.10 -15.92
C TRP A 35 5.12 -21.39 -16.31
N THR A 36 3.78 -21.35 -16.48
CA THR A 36 3.00 -22.53 -16.85
C THR A 36 3.42 -23.07 -18.21
N ALA A 37 3.58 -22.19 -19.20
CA ALA A 37 4.07 -22.57 -20.52
C ALA A 37 5.47 -23.21 -20.47
N ASN A 38 6.37 -22.65 -19.67
CA ASN A 38 7.73 -23.18 -19.49
C ASN A 38 7.75 -24.55 -18.82
N VAL A 39 6.96 -24.74 -17.77
CA VAL A 39 6.87 -26.03 -17.05
C VAL A 39 6.32 -27.11 -17.98
N LEU A 40 5.26 -26.83 -18.73
CA LEU A 40 4.70 -27.77 -19.70
C LEU A 40 5.70 -28.12 -20.81
N ALA A 41 6.40 -27.12 -21.35
CA ALA A 41 7.43 -27.33 -22.37
C ALA A 41 8.62 -28.16 -21.88
N GLN A 42 8.90 -28.12 -20.56
CA GLN A 42 9.98 -28.86 -19.91
C GLN A 42 9.52 -30.20 -19.30
N GLY A 43 8.36 -30.72 -19.71
CA GLY A 43 7.87 -32.03 -19.25
C GLY A 43 7.47 -32.05 -17.77
N GLY A 44 7.06 -30.92 -17.21
CA GLY A 44 6.64 -30.78 -15.81
C GLY A 44 7.77 -30.42 -14.85
N LEU A 45 8.97 -30.11 -15.35
CA LEU A 45 10.07 -29.62 -14.51
C LEU A 45 9.93 -28.12 -14.26
N GLU A 46 10.13 -27.71 -13.01
CA GLU A 46 10.10 -26.30 -12.59
C GLU A 46 11.51 -25.70 -12.44
N SER A 47 11.60 -24.37 -12.54
CA SER A 47 12.83 -23.61 -12.30
C SER A 47 12.78 -22.82 -10.99
N GLY A 48 13.92 -22.27 -10.58
CA GLY A 48 14.01 -21.37 -9.42
C GLY A 48 13.21 -20.06 -9.53
N ALA A 49 12.68 -19.72 -10.71
CA ALA A 49 11.89 -18.52 -10.91
C ALA A 49 10.60 -18.51 -10.06
N ARG A 50 10.06 -19.69 -9.71
CA ARG A 50 8.91 -19.79 -8.79
C ARG A 50 9.26 -19.34 -7.37
N LEU A 51 10.49 -19.60 -6.92
CA LEU A 51 10.94 -19.21 -5.57
C LEU A 51 11.04 -17.69 -5.47
N ASP A 52 11.68 -17.05 -6.44
CA ASP A 52 11.78 -15.58 -6.51
C ASP A 52 10.40 -14.91 -6.61
N TRP A 53 9.49 -15.46 -7.44
CA TRP A 53 8.11 -14.96 -7.48
C TRP A 53 7.39 -15.09 -6.12
N ASN A 54 7.51 -16.24 -5.45
CA ASN A 54 6.91 -16.46 -4.11
C ASN A 54 7.49 -15.50 -3.06
N GLU A 55 8.79 -15.21 -3.12
CA GLU A 55 9.44 -14.27 -2.21
C GLU A 55 8.87 -12.85 -2.37
N ARG A 56 8.67 -12.40 -3.61
CA ARG A 56 8.06 -11.09 -3.89
C ARG A 56 6.60 -11.02 -3.42
N VAL A 57 5.82 -12.09 -3.59
CA VAL A 57 4.45 -12.19 -3.02
C VAL A 57 4.49 -12.10 -1.49
N ALA A 58 5.38 -12.83 -0.84
CA ALA A 58 5.50 -12.84 0.62
C ALA A 58 5.93 -11.47 1.17
N ARG A 59 6.83 -10.77 0.46
CA ARG A 59 7.34 -9.46 0.86
C ARG A 59 6.33 -8.34 0.69
N PHE A 60 5.43 -8.44 -0.28
CA PHE A 60 4.46 -7.40 -0.65
C PHE A 60 3.73 -6.80 0.57
N GLU A 61 3.17 -7.64 1.44
CA GLU A 61 2.45 -7.18 2.64
C GLU A 61 3.37 -6.49 3.65
N THR A 62 4.62 -6.92 3.75
CA THR A 62 5.61 -6.30 4.64
C THR A 62 5.99 -4.90 4.16
N ASP A 63 6.02 -4.68 2.84
CA ASP A 63 6.34 -3.38 2.24
C ASP A 63 5.25 -2.34 2.50
N LEU A 64 4.03 -2.76 2.84
CA LEU A 64 2.92 -1.89 3.25
C LEU A 64 2.99 -1.45 4.72
N LEU A 65 4.01 -1.87 5.48
CA LEU A 65 4.18 -1.47 6.89
C LEU A 65 5.01 -0.20 6.99
N ASP A 66 4.48 0.88 7.54
CA ASP A 66 5.24 2.08 7.92
C ASP A 66 5.94 1.86 9.28
N PRO A 67 7.28 2.03 9.39
CA PRO A 67 8.02 1.74 10.62
C PRO A 67 7.64 2.65 11.79
N GLU A 68 7.24 3.89 11.50
CA GLU A 68 6.82 4.87 12.50
C GLU A 68 5.40 4.57 13.03
N GLY A 69 4.59 3.89 12.21
CA GLY A 69 3.19 3.57 12.53
C GLY A 69 2.28 4.80 12.64
N LEU A 70 1.08 4.60 13.16
CA LEU A 70 0.09 5.68 13.30
C LEU A 70 0.46 6.68 14.41
N PRO A 71 0.23 8.00 14.22
CA PRO A 71 0.41 9.01 15.26
C PRO A 71 -0.34 8.67 16.56
N GLY A 72 0.41 8.59 17.66
CA GLY A 72 -0.12 8.22 18.99
C GLY A 72 -0.58 6.76 19.12
N ARG A 73 -0.36 5.92 18.09
CA ARG A 73 -0.70 4.49 18.06
C ARG A 73 0.34 3.69 17.24
N THR A 74 1.62 3.87 17.57
CA THR A 74 2.79 3.44 16.77
C THR A 74 2.90 1.92 16.56
N GLN A 75 2.20 1.12 17.36
CA GLN A 75 2.08 -0.33 17.14
C GLN A 75 1.33 -0.70 15.86
N PHE A 76 0.47 0.18 15.33
CA PHE A 76 -0.25 -0.06 14.08
C PHE A 76 0.54 0.50 12.91
N LYS A 77 1.18 -0.41 12.16
CA LYS A 77 2.14 -0.06 11.10
C LYS A 77 1.57 -0.16 9.69
N HIS A 78 0.57 -0.99 9.49
CA HIS A 78 0.05 -1.25 8.15
C HIS A 78 -0.70 -0.02 7.62
N VAL A 79 -0.25 0.53 6.48
CA VAL A 79 -0.76 1.83 5.97
C VAL A 79 -2.17 1.72 5.36
N VAL A 80 -2.53 0.55 4.82
CA VAL A 80 -3.87 0.29 4.28
C VAL A 80 -4.86 -0.09 5.36
N TRP A 81 -4.53 -1.02 6.27
CA TRP A 81 -5.48 -1.57 7.24
C TRP A 81 -5.01 -1.35 8.68
N SER A 82 -5.89 -0.85 9.54
CA SER A 82 -5.64 -0.74 10.98
C SER A 82 -6.96 -0.67 11.73
N PRO A 83 -7.03 -1.05 13.01
CA PRO A 83 -8.23 -0.83 13.82
C PRO A 83 -8.68 0.63 13.79
N ALA A 84 -9.99 0.86 13.71
CA ALA A 84 -10.55 2.20 13.88
C ALA A 84 -10.12 2.79 15.23
N ARG A 85 -9.81 4.10 15.27
CA ARG A 85 -9.53 4.79 16.53
C ARG A 85 -10.78 4.86 17.40
N TRP A 86 -11.92 5.10 16.77
CA TRP A 86 -13.23 5.25 17.41
C TRP A 86 -14.19 4.14 16.96
N GLY A 87 -15.08 3.67 17.85
CA GLY A 87 -16.20 2.82 17.46
C GLY A 87 -16.02 1.29 17.54
N GLY A 88 -14.98 0.79 18.22
CA GLY A 88 -14.91 -0.62 18.64
C GLY A 88 -14.61 -1.63 17.51
N ALA A 89 -13.31 -1.88 17.31
CA ALA A 89 -12.72 -3.09 16.73
C ALA A 89 -12.82 -3.38 15.21
N ALA A 90 -13.64 -2.68 14.40
CA ALA A 90 -13.56 -2.88 12.94
C ALA A 90 -12.25 -2.31 12.37
N ALA A 91 -11.57 -3.07 11.49
CA ALA A 91 -10.45 -2.57 10.70
C ALA A 91 -10.97 -1.57 9.65
N VAL A 92 -10.20 -0.51 9.41
CA VAL A 92 -10.57 0.57 8.49
C VAL A 92 -9.44 0.82 7.50
N GLY A 93 -9.84 1.22 6.29
CA GLY A 93 -8.92 1.63 5.24
C GLY A 93 -8.26 2.96 5.56
N PHE A 94 -6.95 3.05 5.35
CA PHE A 94 -6.14 4.27 5.49
C PHE A 94 -6.39 5.00 6.82
N ALA A 95 -6.35 4.25 7.92
CA ALA A 95 -6.74 4.72 9.25
C ALA A 95 -6.05 6.02 9.67
N GLY A 96 -4.77 6.26 9.32
CA GLY A 96 -4.09 7.50 9.68
C GLY A 96 -4.68 8.74 9.02
N VAL A 97 -5.13 8.64 7.76
CA VAL A 97 -5.83 9.74 7.07
C VAL A 97 -7.17 9.98 7.74
N ARG A 98 -7.91 8.90 8.04
CA ARG A 98 -9.22 8.97 8.70
C ARG A 98 -9.12 9.57 10.11
N ASP A 99 -8.20 9.08 10.92
CA ASP A 99 -7.95 9.54 12.30
C ASP A 99 -7.61 11.04 12.31
N ALA A 100 -6.83 11.52 11.34
CA ALA A 100 -6.46 12.94 11.22
C ALA A 100 -7.65 13.83 10.83
N VAL A 101 -8.50 13.37 9.91
CA VAL A 101 -9.71 14.10 9.50
C VAL A 101 -10.77 14.09 10.59
N GLU A 102 -10.99 12.96 11.27
CA GLU A 102 -11.98 12.85 12.35
C GLU A 102 -11.54 13.55 13.64
N GLY A 103 -10.23 13.64 13.88
CA GLY A 103 -9.64 14.37 15.00
C GLY A 103 -9.48 15.87 14.77
N GLU A 104 -9.89 16.36 13.59
CA GLU A 104 -9.67 17.74 13.18
C GLU A 104 -10.35 18.73 14.13
N ARG A 105 -9.54 19.66 14.62
CA ARG A 105 -9.96 20.89 15.30
C ARG A 105 -9.03 21.97 14.78
N ASP A 106 -9.59 23.02 14.18
CA ASP A 106 -8.85 24.23 13.81
C ASP A 106 -7.81 24.09 12.67
N GLY A 107 -8.01 23.15 11.74
CA GLY A 107 -7.23 23.04 10.49
C GLY A 107 -5.95 22.18 10.55
N GLU A 108 -5.44 21.88 11.75
CA GLU A 108 -4.24 21.04 11.92
C GLU A 108 -4.45 19.60 11.43
N GLY A 109 -5.68 19.09 11.55
CA GLY A 109 -6.05 17.75 11.09
C GLY A 109 -5.85 17.54 9.58
N TRP A 110 -6.04 18.59 8.77
CA TRP A 110 -5.85 18.49 7.32
C TRP A 110 -4.38 18.40 6.91
N GLN A 111 -3.48 19.07 7.65
CA GLN A 111 -2.04 18.95 7.43
C GLN A 111 -1.54 17.55 7.79
N GLU A 112 -2.02 16.99 8.90
CA GLU A 112 -1.71 15.61 9.30
C GLU A 112 -2.29 14.60 8.31
N ALA A 113 -3.52 14.81 7.83
CA ALA A 113 -4.12 13.98 6.81
C ALA A 113 -3.28 13.99 5.52
N GLY A 114 -2.76 15.14 5.11
CA GLY A 114 -1.83 15.27 3.99
C GLY A 114 -0.54 14.47 4.21
N ARG A 115 0.08 14.57 5.40
CA ARG A 115 1.26 13.76 5.75
C ARG A 115 0.97 12.27 5.70
N MET A 116 -0.17 11.83 6.21
CA MET A 116 -0.57 10.43 6.20
C MET A 116 -0.86 9.92 4.79
N VAL A 117 -1.40 10.75 3.89
CA VAL A 117 -1.55 10.43 2.46
C VAL A 117 -0.18 10.18 1.83
N GLU A 118 0.80 11.05 2.07
CA GLU A 118 2.14 10.89 1.48
C GLU A 118 2.86 9.64 1.99
N ARG A 119 2.81 9.38 3.30
CA ARG A 119 3.40 8.18 3.91
C ARG A 119 2.78 6.89 3.36
N ALA A 120 1.46 6.84 3.25
CA ALA A 120 0.76 5.71 2.65
C ALA A 120 1.12 5.56 1.17
N ALA A 121 1.16 6.66 0.42
CA ALA A 121 1.54 6.66 -0.99
C ALA A 121 2.97 6.15 -1.20
N GLU A 122 3.92 6.59 -0.37
CA GLU A 122 5.30 6.11 -0.40
C GLU A 122 5.37 4.60 -0.20
N ARG A 123 4.73 4.06 0.84
CA ARG A 123 4.72 2.60 1.08
C ARG A 123 4.06 1.81 -0.06
N VAL A 124 2.96 2.31 -0.61
CA VAL A 124 2.31 1.68 -1.77
C VAL A 124 3.22 1.71 -3.00
N ARG A 125 3.96 2.81 -3.25
CA ARG A 125 4.94 2.87 -4.35
C ARG A 125 6.09 1.89 -4.16
N ILE A 126 6.61 1.76 -2.94
CA ILE A 126 7.67 0.78 -2.61
C ILE A 126 7.16 -0.64 -2.89
N ALA A 127 5.99 -1.00 -2.35
CA ALA A 127 5.38 -2.32 -2.59
C ALA A 127 5.14 -2.57 -4.09
N ALA A 128 4.64 -1.57 -4.82
CA ALA A 128 4.42 -1.65 -6.26
C ALA A 128 5.73 -1.87 -7.04
N GLY A 129 6.80 -1.16 -6.70
CA GLY A 129 8.10 -1.29 -7.37
C GLY A 129 8.71 -2.67 -7.15
N ARG A 130 8.70 -3.14 -5.91
CA ARG A 130 9.29 -4.42 -5.49
C ARG A 130 8.63 -5.66 -6.07
N LEU A 131 7.40 -5.57 -6.55
CA LEU A 131 6.79 -6.66 -7.34
C LEU A 131 7.61 -6.96 -8.61
N LEU A 132 8.22 -5.94 -9.22
CA LEU A 132 8.92 -6.08 -10.50
C LEU A 132 10.45 -6.18 -10.36
N GLU A 133 11.01 -5.80 -9.21
CA GLU A 133 12.44 -5.98 -8.90
C GLU A 133 12.78 -7.46 -8.74
N SER A 134 13.89 -7.93 -9.34
CA SER A 134 14.40 -9.29 -9.04
C SER A 134 15.25 -9.29 -7.79
N SER A 135 15.16 -10.37 -7.00
CA SER A 135 16.02 -10.62 -5.84
C SER A 135 17.50 -10.67 -6.23
#